data_AF-A0A644VG19-F1
#
_entry.id   AF-A0A644VG19-F1
#
_cell.length_a   1.000
_cell.length_b   1.000
_cell.length_c   1.000
_cell.angle_alpha   90.00
_cell.angle_beta   90.00
_cell.angle_gamma   90.00
#
_symmetry.space_group_name_H-M   'P 1'
#
loop_
_entity.id
_entity.type
_entity.pdbx_description
1 polymer ?
#
loop_
_entity_poly.entity_id
_entity_poly.type
_entity_poly.pdbx_seq_one_letter_code
_entity_poly.pdbx_strand_id
1 'polypeptide(L)'
;MKKAVKYTGIVAVMIAGLFLSLYFNNAIGTPKAKIEKDARISHKIDSSWQVAKSTTDAMSAMLFYDKDSSNYIFSIYENRKGLSFGYFFRSGGSTNTENEGIAEYRAEGRQEKAYLSMNKQQVAKIEIDNGNTVEIIDIDHTKPFAIVLPVGSGAIKIYDKDGSVLPTIPQAL
;
A
#
# COMPACT_ATOMS: atom_id res chain seq x y z
N MET A 1 -47.85 17.45 2.14
CA MET A 1 -47.35 16.42 1.19
C MET A 1 -46.61 17.01 -0.02
N LYS A 2 -47.17 17.95 -0.80
CA LYS A 2 -46.50 18.52 -2.00
C LYS A 2 -45.14 19.23 -1.74
N LYS A 3 -44.98 19.91 -0.59
CA LYS A 3 -43.72 20.55 -0.22
C LYS A 3 -42.62 19.52 0.13
N ALA A 4 -42.96 18.49 0.90
CA ALA A 4 -42.02 17.41 1.25
C ALA A 4 -41.47 16.70 0.00
N VAL A 5 -42.34 16.35 -0.96
CA VAL A 5 -41.91 15.74 -2.25
C VAL A 5 -40.98 16.65 -3.05
N LYS A 6 -41.21 17.98 -3.05
CA LYS A 6 -40.32 18.95 -3.71
C LYS A 6 -38.95 19.02 -3.04
N TYR A 7 -38.89 19.03 -1.71
CA TYR A 7 -37.61 19.03 -0.98
C TYR A 7 -36.86 17.71 -1.16
N THR A 8 -37.56 16.57 -1.17
CA THR A 8 -36.94 15.26 -1.47
C THR A 8 -36.34 15.23 -2.89
N GLY A 9 -37.04 15.79 -3.88
CA GLY A 9 -36.53 15.90 -5.26
C GLY A 9 -35.28 16.78 -5.36
N ILE A 10 -35.26 17.94 -4.69
CA ILE A 10 -34.09 18.83 -4.67
C ILE A 10 -32.89 18.16 -4.00
N VAL A 11 -33.10 17.48 -2.87
CA VAL A 11 -32.04 16.74 -2.17
C VAL A 11 -31.47 15.63 -3.07
N ALA A 12 -32.31 14.87 -3.77
CA ALA A 12 -31.85 13.83 -4.69
C ALA A 12 -31.00 14.41 -5.84
N VAL A 13 -31.40 15.55 -6.43
CA VAL A 13 -30.64 16.22 -7.49
C VAL A 13 -29.31 16.76 -6.95
N MET A 14 -29.27 17.32 -5.74
CA MET A 14 -28.02 17.77 -5.13
C MET A 14 -27.07 16.61 -4.84
N ILE A 15 -27.58 15.48 -4.35
CA ILE A 15 -26.78 14.27 -4.13
C ILE A 15 -26.23 13.75 -5.46
N ALA A 16 -27.06 13.66 -6.50
CA ALA A 16 -26.61 13.24 -7.83
C ALA A 16 -25.56 14.20 -8.42
N GLY A 17 -25.73 15.51 -8.26
CA GLY A 17 -24.75 16.53 -8.67
C GLY A 17 -23.42 16.40 -7.93
N LEU A 18 -23.46 16.12 -6.62
CA LEU A 18 -22.26 15.85 -5.82
C LEU A 18 -21.54 14.58 -6.31
N PHE A 19 -22.26 13.49 -6.56
CA PHE A 19 -21.68 12.26 -7.10
C PHE A 19 -21.08 12.46 -8.49
N LEU A 20 -21.77 13.20 -9.37
CA LEU A 20 -21.22 13.57 -10.68
C LEU A 20 -19.94 14.39 -10.53
N SER A 21 -19.92 15.38 -9.65
CA SER A 21 -18.74 16.20 -9.37
C SER A 21 -17.57 15.36 -8.87
N LEU A 22 -17.80 14.45 -7.91
CA LEU A 22 -16.76 13.55 -7.41
C LEU A 22 -16.24 12.61 -8.51
N TYR A 23 -17.12 12.13 -9.39
CA TYR A 23 -16.75 11.29 -10.51
C TYR A 23 -15.87 12.05 -11.53
N PHE A 24 -16.31 13.23 -11.98
CA PHE A 24 -15.53 14.05 -12.93
C PHE A 24 -14.19 14.53 -12.35
N ASN A 25 -14.09 14.68 -11.03
CA ASN A 25 -12.86 15.07 -10.36
C ASN A 25 -11.90 13.90 -10.04
N ASN A 26 -12.19 12.68 -10.52
CA ASN A 26 -11.43 11.47 -10.17
C ASN A 26 -11.26 11.30 -8.65
N ALA A 27 -12.28 11.68 -7.88
CA ALA A 27 -12.27 11.63 -6.42
C ALA A 27 -12.75 10.27 -5.87
N ILE A 28 -13.07 9.31 -6.75
CA ILE A 28 -13.52 7.96 -6.39
C ILE A 28 -12.41 6.98 -6.80
N GLY A 29 -11.75 6.39 -5.81
CA GLY A 29 -10.73 5.36 -5.97
C GLY A 29 -11.25 3.96 -5.63
N THR A 30 -10.33 3.01 -5.54
CA THR A 30 -10.60 1.61 -5.27
C THR A 30 -10.91 1.39 -3.78
N PRO A 31 -12.03 0.76 -3.41
CA PRO A 31 -12.32 0.43 -2.00
C PRO A 31 -11.27 -0.51 -1.42
N LYS A 32 -10.96 -0.40 -0.11
CA LYS A 32 -9.96 -1.22 0.60
C LYS A 32 -10.07 -2.72 0.30
N ALA A 33 -11.28 -3.25 0.32
CA ALA A 33 -11.56 -4.67 0.07
C ALA A 33 -11.33 -5.13 -1.39
N LYS A 34 -11.20 -4.20 -2.34
CA LYS A 34 -11.04 -4.49 -3.78
C LYS A 34 -9.65 -4.17 -4.32
N ILE A 35 -8.75 -3.60 -3.52
CA ILE A 35 -7.42 -3.16 -3.97
C ILE A 35 -6.63 -4.30 -4.60
N GLU A 36 -6.56 -5.47 -3.95
CA GLU A 36 -5.79 -6.59 -4.52
C GLU A 36 -6.36 -7.07 -5.86
N LYS A 37 -7.69 -7.17 -5.96
CA LYS A 37 -8.36 -7.58 -7.20
C LYS A 37 -8.09 -6.57 -8.32
N ASP A 38 -8.16 -5.28 -8.00
CA ASP A 38 -7.86 -4.19 -8.91
C ASP A 38 -6.41 -4.25 -9.41
N ALA A 39 -5.45 -4.45 -8.49
CA ALA A 39 -4.03 -4.60 -8.82
C ALA A 39 -3.77 -5.81 -9.72
N ARG A 40 -4.36 -6.98 -9.41
CA ARG A 40 -4.22 -8.19 -10.23
C ARG A 40 -4.76 -7.98 -11.64
N ILE A 41 -5.93 -7.35 -11.79
CA ILE A 41 -6.50 -7.05 -13.11
C ILE A 41 -5.62 -6.04 -13.86
N SER A 42 -5.18 -4.97 -13.20
CA SER A 42 -4.43 -3.88 -13.81
C SER A 42 -3.07 -4.35 -14.33
N HIS A 43 -2.39 -5.19 -13.55
CA HIS A 43 -1.08 -5.73 -13.92
C HIS A 43 -1.16 -7.09 -14.63
N LYS A 44 -2.37 -7.58 -14.94
CA LYS A 44 -2.61 -8.90 -15.57
C LYS A 44 -1.91 -10.05 -14.83
N ILE A 45 -1.98 -10.03 -13.51
CA ILE A 45 -1.36 -11.00 -12.62
C ILE A 45 -2.20 -12.26 -12.59
N ASP A 46 -1.55 -13.41 -12.78
CA ASP A 46 -2.22 -14.70 -12.69
C ASP A 46 -2.80 -14.94 -11.29
N SER A 47 -3.96 -15.60 -11.23
CA SER A 47 -4.64 -15.93 -9.97
C SER A 47 -3.85 -16.88 -9.07
N SER A 48 -2.94 -17.66 -9.64
CA SER A 48 -2.07 -18.59 -8.92
C SER A 48 -0.92 -17.92 -8.18
N TRP A 49 -0.60 -16.66 -8.51
CA TRP A 49 0.48 -15.93 -7.86
C TRP A 49 0.12 -15.60 -6.41
N GLN A 50 1.11 -15.79 -5.53
CA GLN A 50 1.02 -15.42 -4.13
C GLN A 50 1.11 -13.90 -3.97
N VAL A 51 0.71 -13.41 -2.80
CA VAL A 51 0.76 -11.97 -2.48
C VAL A 51 1.20 -11.76 -1.04
N ALA A 52 2.27 -10.99 -0.88
CA ALA A 52 2.58 -10.33 0.39
C ALA A 52 1.96 -8.94 0.36
N LYS A 53 1.24 -8.53 1.41
CA LYS A 53 0.57 -7.23 1.42
C LYS A 53 0.41 -6.66 2.82
N SER A 54 0.39 -5.34 2.87
CA SER A 54 0.07 -4.57 4.07
C SER A 54 -0.77 -3.36 3.69
N THR A 55 -1.88 -3.15 4.41
CA THR A 55 -2.84 -2.09 4.11
C THR A 55 -3.22 -1.33 5.37
N THR A 56 -2.74 -0.10 5.49
CA THR A 56 -3.15 0.88 6.50
C THR A 56 -4.31 1.71 5.96
N ASP A 57 -4.76 2.72 6.71
CA ASP A 57 -5.80 3.64 6.23
C ASP A 57 -5.25 4.68 5.24
N ALA A 58 -3.93 4.87 5.16
CA ALA A 58 -3.31 5.84 4.26
C ALA A 58 -2.63 5.20 3.03
N MET A 59 -2.15 3.97 3.13
CA MET A 59 -1.39 3.30 2.08
C MET A 59 -1.64 1.80 2.04
N SER A 60 -1.57 1.22 0.85
CA SER A 60 -1.56 -0.22 0.62
C SER A 60 -0.37 -0.59 -0.24
N ALA A 61 0.46 -1.51 0.23
CA ALA A 61 1.56 -2.07 -0.54
C ALA A 61 1.32 -3.56 -0.76
N MET A 62 1.55 -4.02 -1.99
CA MET A 62 1.41 -5.41 -2.38
C MET A 62 2.62 -5.83 -3.20
N LEU A 63 3.11 -7.04 -2.95
CA LEU A 63 4.12 -7.72 -3.72
C LEU A 63 3.55 -9.07 -4.16
N PHE A 64 3.29 -9.19 -5.45
CA PHE A 64 2.81 -10.42 -6.08
C PHE A 64 3.99 -11.18 -6.64
N TYR A 65 3.98 -12.50 -6.49
CA TYR A 65 5.07 -13.34 -6.99
C TYR A 65 4.58 -14.73 -7.38
N ASP A 66 5.24 -15.33 -8.37
CA ASP A 66 4.96 -16.70 -8.79
C ASP A 66 5.47 -17.72 -7.76
N LYS A 67 5.03 -18.98 -7.91
CA LYS A 67 5.34 -20.05 -6.96
C LYS A 67 6.84 -20.25 -6.76
N ASP A 68 7.63 -20.03 -7.80
CA ASP A 68 9.07 -20.24 -7.79
C ASP A 68 9.85 -18.94 -7.48
N SER A 69 9.14 -17.85 -7.14
CA SER A 69 9.70 -16.52 -6.84
C SER A 69 10.66 -15.98 -7.91
N SER A 70 10.48 -16.41 -9.16
CA SER A 70 11.26 -16.02 -10.32
C SER A 70 10.71 -14.75 -10.97
N ASN A 71 9.39 -14.57 -10.89
CA ASN A 71 8.71 -13.38 -11.37
C ASN A 71 7.95 -12.71 -10.23
N TYR A 72 7.93 -11.38 -10.26
CA TYR A 72 7.20 -10.60 -9.28
C TYR A 72 6.72 -9.28 -9.86
N ILE A 73 5.66 -8.76 -9.28
CA ILE A 73 5.11 -7.44 -9.58
C ILE A 73 4.73 -6.80 -8.25
N PHE A 74 5.18 -5.58 -8.00
CA PHE A 74 4.69 -4.79 -6.88
C PHE A 74 3.58 -3.84 -7.33
N SER A 75 2.75 -3.42 -6.38
CA SER A 75 1.73 -2.41 -6.61
C SER A 75 1.42 -1.65 -5.32
N ILE A 76 1.45 -0.32 -5.40
CA ILE A 76 1.27 0.59 -4.28
C ILE A 76 0.10 1.51 -4.57
N TYR A 77 -0.81 1.58 -3.60
CA TYR A 77 -1.96 2.44 -3.62
C TYR A 77 -1.96 3.37 -2.41
N GLU A 78 -2.53 4.55 -2.59
CA GLU A 78 -2.67 5.54 -1.53
C GLU A 78 -4.11 5.97 -1.35
N ASN A 79 -4.53 6.06 -0.10
CA ASN A 79 -5.73 6.76 0.28
C ASN A 79 -5.42 8.25 0.43
N ARG A 80 -6.14 9.10 -0.30
CA ARG A 80 -5.97 10.55 -0.27
C ARG A 80 -6.87 11.14 0.80
N LYS A 81 -6.31 11.93 1.72
CA LYS A 81 -7.10 12.70 2.68
C LYS A 81 -7.91 13.77 1.95
N GLY A 82 -9.10 14.10 2.46
CA GLY A 82 -9.97 15.14 1.90
C GLY A 82 -11.27 14.57 1.33
N LEU A 83 -11.75 15.16 0.24
CA LEU A 83 -13.03 14.79 -0.40
C LEU A 83 -12.93 13.57 -1.32
N SER A 84 -11.79 12.88 -1.33
CA SER A 84 -11.58 11.66 -2.11
C SER A 84 -11.93 10.43 -1.28
N PHE A 85 -12.52 9.43 -1.93
CA PHE A 85 -12.94 8.19 -1.31
C PHE A 85 -12.20 7.00 -1.93
N GLY A 86 -11.52 6.22 -1.09
CA GLY A 86 -10.82 5.01 -1.53
C GLY A 86 -9.35 5.23 -1.87
N TYR A 87 -8.75 4.18 -2.41
CA TYR A 87 -7.32 4.08 -2.67
C TYR A 87 -7.03 4.26 -4.16
N PHE A 88 -6.00 5.04 -4.47
CA PHE A 88 -5.60 5.38 -5.83
C PHE A 88 -4.25 4.74 -6.11
N PHE A 89 -4.12 4.11 -7.27
CA PHE A 89 -2.86 3.58 -7.75
C PHE A 89 -1.79 4.69 -7.81
N ARG A 90 -0.58 4.39 -7.34
CA ARG A 90 0.57 5.30 -7.33
C ARG A 90 1.70 4.78 -8.20
N SER A 91 2.13 3.55 -7.92
CA SER A 91 3.27 2.94 -8.59
C SER A 91 3.12 1.43 -8.57
N GLY A 92 3.70 0.77 -9.56
CA GLY A 92 3.68 -0.69 -9.68
C GLY A 92 4.43 -1.16 -10.90
N GLY A 93 4.86 -2.42 -10.88
CA GLY A 93 5.68 -3.02 -11.92
C GLY A 93 6.77 -3.92 -11.33
N SER A 94 7.90 -4.02 -12.03
CA SER A 94 9.04 -4.84 -11.62
C SER A 94 10.33 -4.02 -11.82
N THR A 95 10.73 -3.30 -10.77
CA THR A 95 11.84 -2.31 -10.82
C THR A 95 13.21 -2.88 -10.48
N ASN A 96 13.28 -4.19 -10.22
CA ASN A 96 14.45 -4.94 -9.74
C ASN A 96 14.92 -4.58 -8.32
N THR A 97 14.55 -3.41 -7.79
CA THR A 97 14.88 -2.99 -6.42
C THR A 97 14.38 -3.96 -5.35
N GLU A 98 13.14 -4.44 -5.46
CA GLU A 98 12.56 -5.42 -4.54
C GLU A 98 13.26 -6.78 -4.62
N ASN A 99 13.85 -7.07 -5.77
CA ASN A 99 14.52 -8.33 -6.06
C ASN A 99 15.98 -8.35 -5.59
N GLU A 100 16.63 -7.19 -5.57
CA GLU A 100 18.02 -7.01 -5.13
C GLU A 100 18.13 -6.68 -3.63
N GLY A 101 17.10 -6.08 -3.04
CA GLY A 101 17.11 -5.73 -1.62
C GLY A 101 15.74 -5.32 -1.10
N ILE A 102 15.75 -4.38 -0.15
CA ILE A 102 14.55 -3.88 0.50
C ILE A 102 14.21 -2.51 -0.11
N ALA A 103 13.19 -2.47 -0.96
CA ALA A 103 12.70 -1.24 -1.55
C ALA A 103 11.93 -0.42 -0.50
N GLU A 104 12.32 0.83 -0.27
CA GLU A 104 11.64 1.78 0.62
C GLU A 104 10.87 2.81 -0.21
N TYR A 105 9.57 2.63 -0.33
CA TYR A 105 8.70 3.57 -1.02
C TYR A 105 8.17 4.64 -0.09
N ARG A 106 8.39 5.90 -0.47
CA ARG A 106 7.92 7.06 0.28
C ARG A 106 7.17 8.01 -0.65
N ALA A 107 5.98 8.40 -0.22
CA ALA A 107 5.25 9.49 -0.84
C ALA A 107 5.56 10.82 -0.15
N GLU A 108 5.64 11.88 -0.93
CA GLU A 108 5.94 13.22 -0.44
C GLU A 108 4.86 13.70 0.54
N GLY A 109 5.29 14.25 1.69
CA GLY A 109 4.40 14.75 2.73
C GLY A 109 3.64 13.67 3.52
N ARG A 110 3.95 12.38 3.33
CA ARG A 110 3.33 11.28 4.07
C ARG A 110 4.19 10.79 5.23
N GLN A 111 3.49 10.37 6.28
CA GLN A 111 4.04 9.81 7.51
C GLN A 111 4.04 8.27 7.47
N GLU A 112 3.93 7.64 6.29
CA GLU A 112 4.01 6.19 6.14
C GLU A 112 4.98 5.84 5.00
N LYS A 113 5.71 4.74 5.18
CA LYS A 113 6.62 4.16 4.19
C LYS A 113 6.21 2.72 3.93
N ALA A 114 6.34 2.28 2.69
CA ALA A 114 6.20 0.87 2.35
C ALA A 114 7.58 0.24 2.13
N TYR A 115 7.78 -0.93 2.71
CA TYR A 115 8.96 -1.77 2.55
C TYR A 115 8.56 -3.04 1.82
N LEU A 116 9.20 -3.32 0.69
CA LEU A 116 8.91 -4.49 -0.13
C LEU A 116 10.21 -5.21 -0.50
N SER A 117 10.19 -6.54 -0.46
CA SER A 117 11.33 -7.36 -0.89
C SER A 117 10.90 -8.77 -1.26
N MET A 118 11.55 -9.32 -2.30
CA MET A 118 11.60 -10.76 -2.59
C MET A 118 12.41 -11.55 -1.55
N ASN A 119 13.00 -10.85 -0.59
CA ASN A 119 13.61 -11.36 0.63
C ASN A 119 14.80 -12.32 0.44
N LYS A 120 15.60 -12.12 -0.61
CA LYS A 120 16.87 -12.85 -0.80
C LYS A 120 17.87 -12.64 0.34
N GLN A 121 17.74 -11.52 1.06
CA GLN A 121 18.55 -11.15 2.21
C GLN A 121 18.10 -11.83 3.51
N GLN A 122 17.00 -12.60 3.49
CA GLN A 122 16.49 -13.35 4.64
C GLN A 122 16.21 -12.45 5.85
N VAL A 123 15.49 -11.35 5.62
CA VAL A 123 14.94 -10.46 6.65
C VAL A 123 14.12 -11.28 7.62
N ALA A 124 14.46 -11.20 8.90
CA ALA A 124 13.77 -11.92 9.98
C ALA A 124 13.06 -10.99 10.96
N LYS A 125 13.49 -9.72 11.06
CA LYS A 125 12.98 -8.80 12.07
C LYS A 125 13.03 -7.35 11.60
N ILE A 126 12.00 -6.60 11.95
CA ILE A 126 11.97 -5.13 11.85
C ILE A 126 11.78 -4.56 13.25
N GLU A 127 12.63 -3.62 13.64
CA GLU A 127 12.51 -2.87 14.89
C GLU A 127 12.10 -1.43 14.59
N ILE A 128 11.13 -0.94 15.34
CA ILE A 128 10.63 0.43 15.29
C ILE A 128 10.81 1.03 16.68
N ASP A 129 11.83 1.88 16.83
CA ASP A 129 12.12 2.56 18.08
C ASP A 129 11.55 3.98 18.04
N ASN A 130 10.45 4.24 18.75
CA ASN A 130 9.80 5.56 18.78
C ASN A 130 10.31 6.50 19.89
N GLY A 131 11.44 6.16 20.53
CA GLY A 131 12.04 6.90 21.64
C GLY A 131 11.46 6.60 23.01
N ASN A 132 10.28 5.97 23.08
CA ASN A 132 9.63 5.54 24.33
C ASN A 132 9.50 4.02 24.42
N THR A 133 9.24 3.37 23.30
CA THR A 133 9.01 1.92 23.17
C THR A 133 9.63 1.40 21.89
N VAL A 134 10.19 0.19 21.94
CA VAL A 134 10.65 -0.56 20.76
C VAL A 134 9.59 -1.58 20.39
N GLU A 135 9.01 -1.43 19.21
CA GLU A 135 8.14 -2.42 18.60
C GLU A 135 8.96 -3.36 17.71
N ILE A 136 8.68 -4.65 17.80
CA ILE A 136 9.35 -5.70 17.03
C ILE A 136 8.32 -6.39 16.16
N ILE A 137 8.63 -6.50 14.87
CA ILE A 137 7.82 -7.20 13.88
C ILE A 137 8.65 -8.35 13.32
N ASP A 138 8.22 -9.58 13.59
CA ASP A 138 8.83 -10.78 13.03
C ASP A 138 8.43 -10.95 11.57
N ILE A 139 9.41 -11.27 10.72
CA ILE A 139 9.23 -11.53 9.30
C ILE A 139 9.65 -12.98 9.01
N ASP A 140 8.85 -13.68 8.21
CA ASP A 140 9.23 -15.00 7.71
C ASP A 140 10.38 -14.84 6.70
N HIS A 141 11.59 -15.12 7.15
CA HIS A 141 12.83 -15.01 6.37
C HIS A 141 12.88 -15.91 5.13
N THR A 142 11.92 -16.82 4.96
CA THR A 142 11.83 -17.72 3.81
C THR A 142 10.91 -17.19 2.70
N LYS A 143 10.22 -16.07 2.92
CA LYS A 143 9.20 -15.55 2.00
C LYS A 143 9.42 -14.09 1.64
N PRO A 144 8.99 -13.67 0.43
CA PRO A 144 8.81 -12.27 0.11
C PRO A 144 7.88 -11.57 1.11
N PHE A 145 8.12 -10.29 1.37
CA PHE A 145 7.29 -9.50 2.27
C PHE A 145 6.94 -8.12 1.68
N ALA A 146 5.83 -7.58 2.17
CA ALA A 146 5.42 -6.20 1.94
C ALA A 146 4.80 -5.67 3.23
N ILE A 147 5.33 -4.58 3.75
CA ILE A 147 4.87 -3.99 5.01
C ILE A 147 4.80 -2.47 4.89
N VAL A 148 3.76 -1.88 5.46
CA VAL A 148 3.58 -0.42 5.52
C VAL A 148 3.76 -0.02 6.98
N LEU A 149 4.73 0.84 7.24
CA LEU A 149 5.11 1.27 8.58
C LEU A 149 4.94 2.78 8.73
N PRO A 150 4.53 3.26 9.92
CA PRO A 150 4.52 4.67 10.22
C PRO A 150 5.95 5.22 10.27
N VAL A 151 6.18 6.34 9.61
CA VAL A 151 7.37 7.20 9.67
C VAL A 151 7.25 8.16 10.85
N GLY A 152 6.65 7.72 11.97
CA GLY A 152 6.67 8.53 13.19
C GLY A 152 8.10 8.91 13.60
N SER A 153 8.28 9.61 14.72
CA SER A 153 9.59 10.07 15.22
C SER A 153 10.61 8.95 15.55
N GLY A 154 10.35 7.71 15.14
CA GLY A 154 11.15 6.55 15.46
C GLY A 154 12.11 6.08 14.37
N ALA A 155 13.21 5.49 14.80
CA ALA A 155 14.18 4.86 13.92
C ALA A 155 13.70 3.45 13.53
N ILE A 156 13.66 3.17 12.24
CA ILE A 156 13.37 1.84 11.69
C ILE A 156 14.69 1.14 11.39
N LYS A 157 14.88 -0.07 11.92
CA LYS A 157 16.00 -0.95 11.60
C LYS A 157 15.49 -2.30 11.14
N ILE A 158 16.06 -2.81 10.06
CA ILE A 158 15.69 -4.11 9.48
C ILE A 158 16.87 -5.05 9.64
N TYR A 159 16.60 -6.26 10.11
CA TYR A 159 17.61 -7.26 10.43
C TYR A 159 17.41 -8.54 9.62
N ASP A 160 18.52 -9.13 9.17
CA ASP A 160 18.53 -10.50 8.66
C ASP A 160 18.36 -11.53 9.78
N LYS A 161 18.28 -12.81 9.40
CA LYS A 161 18.19 -13.95 10.32
C LYS A 161 19.37 -14.10 11.28
N ASP A 162 20.52 -13.51 10.96
CA ASP A 162 21.75 -13.59 11.75
C ASP A 162 21.92 -12.37 12.67
N GLY A 163 21.02 -11.39 12.59
CA GLY A 163 21.00 -10.18 13.40
C GLY A 163 21.79 -9.01 12.82
N SER A 164 22.21 -9.06 11.56
CA SER A 164 22.88 -7.94 10.89
C SER A 164 21.87 -6.92 10.39
N VAL A 165 22.20 -5.63 10.51
CA VAL A 165 21.36 -4.54 9.99
C VAL A 165 21.48 -4.48 8.46
N LEU A 166 20.33 -4.48 7.78
CA LEU A 166 20.24 -4.39 6.33
C LEU A 166 19.88 -2.96 5.87
N PRO A 167 20.52 -2.45 4.80
CA PRO A 167 20.17 -1.16 4.22
C PRO A 167 18.87 -1.25 3.40
N THR A 168 18.20 -0.11 3.26
CA THR A 168 17.05 0.04 2.37
C THR A 168 17.41 0.88 1.15
N ILE A 169 16.68 0.67 0.05
CA ILE A 169 16.87 1.38 -1.22
C ILE A 169 15.68 2.34 -1.41
N PRO A 170 15.86 3.66 -1.25
CA PRO A 170 14.78 4.63 -1.36
C PRO A 170 14.18 4.71 -2.77
N GLN A 171 12.85 4.77 -2.84
CA GLN A 171 12.04 4.92 -4.04
C GLN A 171 10.99 6.03 -3.82
N ALA A 172 10.79 6.87 -4.84
CA ALA A 172 9.78 7.93 -4.82
C ALA A 172 8.47 7.44 -5.47
N LEU A 173 7.33 7.88 -4.92
CA LEU A 173 5.95 7.57 -5.38
C LEU A 173 5.24 8.74 -6.07
#